data_AF-A0A2M6Y9F7-F1
#
_entry.id   AF-A0A2M6Y9F7-F1
#
_cell.length_a   1.000
_cell.length_b   1.000
_cell.length_c   1.000
_cell.angle_alpha   90.00
_cell.angle_beta   90.00
_cell.angle_gamma   90.00
#
_symmetry.space_group_name_H-M   'P 1'
#
loop_
_entity.id
_entity.type
_entity.pdbx_description
1 polymer ?
#
loop_
_entity_poly.entity_id
_entity_poly.type
_entity_poly.pdbx_seq_one_letter_code
_entity_poly.pdbx_strand_id
1 'polypeptide(L)'
;NPVDTVAAGLVTYPCLWPLMEDNNLDALIAVNAIAYPAGMRDWIGNIPPAMKEKVEKTLETQEEEELKHLATAFDYMDNYKKPLIICQAHTEGVKNSRTFKKLQENGILMYPTPERAAKALAHLAEYSEYLSR
;
A
#
# COMPACT_ATOMS: atom_id res chain seq x y z
N ASN A 1 2.30 -10.69 -13.21
CA ASN A 1 1.06 -10.34 -13.95
C ASN A 1 0.37 -9.20 -13.19
N PRO A 2 0.28 -7.97 -13.73
CA PRO A 2 -0.40 -6.89 -13.03
C PRO A 2 -1.92 -7.13 -13.00
N VAL A 3 -2.55 -6.85 -11.85
CA VAL A 3 -4.01 -6.82 -11.72
C VAL A 3 -4.43 -5.36 -11.62
N ASP A 4 -5.19 -4.88 -12.61
CA ASP A 4 -5.78 -3.54 -12.58
C ASP A 4 -7.13 -3.61 -11.85
N THR A 5 -7.22 -2.94 -10.70
CA THR A 5 -8.43 -2.92 -9.86
C THR A 5 -9.38 -1.77 -10.23
N VAL A 6 -9.09 -1.05 -11.32
CA VAL A 6 -9.69 0.24 -11.67
C VAL A 6 -9.36 1.27 -10.58
N ALA A 7 -9.27 2.56 -10.91
CA ALA A 7 -9.04 3.64 -9.94
C ALA A 7 -10.23 3.87 -8.98
N ALA A 8 -10.91 2.80 -8.55
CA ALA A 8 -12.09 2.83 -7.70
C ALA A 8 -11.77 3.35 -6.29
N GLY A 9 -10.50 3.40 -5.87
CA GLY A 9 -10.02 4.01 -4.62
C GLY A 9 -10.52 3.35 -3.32
N LEU A 10 -11.54 2.48 -3.41
CA LEU A 10 -12.32 1.94 -2.30
C LEU A 10 -12.16 0.43 -2.13
N VAL A 11 -11.50 -0.28 -3.06
CA VAL A 11 -11.57 -1.76 -3.17
C VAL A 11 -10.20 -2.43 -3.07
N THR A 12 -9.15 -1.73 -2.61
CA THR A 12 -7.79 -2.24 -2.75
C THR A 12 -7.44 -3.37 -1.79
N TYR A 13 -7.82 -3.30 -0.51
CA TYR A 13 -7.45 -4.33 0.47
C TYR A 13 -8.17 -5.67 0.28
N PRO A 14 -9.50 -5.74 0.03
CA PRO A 14 -10.18 -7.01 -0.21
C PRO A 14 -9.57 -7.82 -1.36
N CYS A 15 -9.00 -7.15 -2.36
CA CYS A 15 -8.32 -7.80 -3.49
C CYS A 15 -6.96 -8.42 -3.10
N LEU A 16 -6.32 -7.98 -2.01
CA LEU A 16 -5.02 -8.50 -1.58
C LEU A 16 -5.12 -9.88 -0.94
N TRP A 17 -6.19 -10.17 -0.20
CA TRP A 17 -6.36 -11.41 0.55
C TRP A 17 -6.27 -12.68 -0.30
N PRO A 18 -7.07 -12.84 -1.40
CA PRO A 18 -6.97 -14.02 -2.24
C PRO A 18 -5.59 -14.15 -2.92
N LEU A 19 -4.93 -13.03 -3.22
CA LEU A 19 -3.60 -13.03 -3.82
C LEU A 19 -2.52 -13.49 -2.83
N MET A 20 -2.63 -13.10 -1.56
CA MET A 20 -1.74 -13.56 -0.50
C MET A 20 -1.98 -15.05 -0.17
N GLU A 21 -3.22 -15.53 -0.29
CA GLU A 21 -3.59 -16.94 -0.06
C GLU A 21 -3.16 -17.88 -1.19
N ASP A 22 -3.02 -17.39 -2.42
CA ASP A 22 -2.73 -18.22 -3.60
C ASP A 22 -1.29 -18.76 -3.61
N ASN A 23 -1.13 -20.07 -3.43
CA ASN A 23 0.17 -20.75 -3.43
C ASN A 23 0.96 -20.63 -4.75
N ASN A 24 0.36 -20.13 -5.83
CA ASN A 24 1.05 -19.87 -7.10
C ASN A 24 1.72 -18.48 -7.14
N LEU A 25 1.57 -17.67 -6.10
CA LEU A 25 2.16 -16.33 -6.00
C LEU A 25 3.15 -16.27 -4.83
N ASP A 26 4.38 -15.85 -5.10
CA ASP A 26 5.44 -15.77 -4.09
C ASP A 26 5.58 -14.38 -3.45
N ALA A 27 5.13 -13.33 -4.14
CA ALA A 27 5.26 -11.94 -3.71
C ALA A 27 4.24 -11.03 -4.41
N LEU A 28 3.93 -9.89 -3.77
CA LEU A 28 3.03 -8.87 -4.33
C LEU A 28 3.69 -7.49 -4.35
N ILE A 29 3.41 -6.73 -5.41
CA ILE A 29 3.67 -5.28 -5.45
C ILE A 29 2.33 -4.55 -5.50
N ALA A 30 2.05 -3.74 -4.49
CA ALA A 30 0.88 -2.87 -4.42
C ALA A 30 1.25 -1.46 -4.90
N VAL A 31 0.74 -1.06 -6.07
CA VAL A 31 1.03 0.25 -6.69
C VAL A 31 -0.13 1.20 -6.48
N ASN A 32 0.13 2.34 -5.82
CA ASN A 32 -0.82 3.40 -5.47
C ASN A 32 -2.08 2.90 -4.73
N ALA A 33 -1.98 1.73 -4.11
CA ALA A 33 -3.09 1.02 -3.48
C ALA A 33 -3.18 1.26 -1.96
N ILE A 34 -2.05 1.67 -1.36
CA ILE A 34 -1.88 1.89 0.07
C ILE A 34 -1.49 3.36 0.30
N ALA A 35 -1.97 3.93 1.40
CA ALA A 35 -1.95 5.34 1.74
C ALA A 35 -2.69 6.21 0.70
N TYR A 36 -3.77 5.70 0.11
CA TYR A 36 -4.56 6.43 -0.87
C TYR A 36 -5.23 7.69 -0.28
N PRO A 37 -5.91 7.64 0.88
CA PRO A 37 -6.54 8.83 1.46
C PRO A 37 -5.53 9.93 1.77
N ALA A 38 -4.32 9.55 2.19
CA ALA A 38 -3.22 10.48 2.43
C ALA A 38 -2.72 11.16 1.14
N GLY A 39 -2.57 10.41 0.04
CA GLY A 39 -2.22 10.97 -1.27
C GLY A 39 -3.31 11.90 -1.83
N MET A 40 -4.58 11.61 -1.51
CA MET A 40 -5.72 12.45 -1.91
C MET A 40 -5.81 13.76 -1.12
N ARG A 41 -5.25 13.83 0.10
CA ARG A 41 -5.26 15.06 0.91
C ARG A 41 -4.56 16.22 0.21
N ASP A 42 -3.50 15.93 -0.55
CA ASP A 42 -2.77 16.94 -1.31
C ASP A 42 -3.62 17.54 -2.46
N TRP A 43 -4.67 16.85 -2.89
CA TRP A 43 -5.63 17.33 -3.89
C TRP A 43 -6.79 18.15 -3.32
N ILE A 44 -6.99 18.17 -2.00
CA ILE A 44 -8.11 18.89 -1.35
C ILE A 44 -8.07 20.39 -1.61
N GLY A 45 -6.89 20.97 -1.86
CA GLY A 45 -6.73 22.38 -2.20
C GLY A 45 -7.59 22.83 -3.40
N ASN A 46 -7.89 21.91 -4.32
CA ASN A 46 -8.65 22.16 -5.54
C ASN A 46 -10.17 21.94 -5.38
N ILE A 47 -10.64 21.56 -4.19
CA ILE A 47 -12.05 21.25 -3.92
C ILE A 47 -12.81 22.51 -3.48
N PRO A 48 -14.06 22.74 -3.95
CA PRO A 48 -14.89 23.84 -3.50
C PRO A 48 -15.01 23.90 -1.96
N PRO A 49 -14.91 25.08 -1.31
CA PRO A 49 -14.94 25.21 0.15
C PRO A 49 -16.13 24.50 0.81
N ALA A 50 -17.31 24.53 0.18
CA ALA A 50 -18.53 23.89 0.67
C ALA A 50 -18.45 22.36 0.77
N MET A 51 -17.48 21.72 0.09
CA MET A 51 -17.29 20.27 0.14
C MET A 51 -16.06 19.85 0.95
N LYS A 52 -15.19 20.78 1.36
CA LYS A 52 -13.92 20.47 2.03
C LYS A 52 -14.12 19.66 3.30
N GLU A 53 -14.97 20.12 4.21
CA GLU A 53 -15.24 19.43 5.47
C GLU A 53 -15.76 18.00 5.26
N LYS A 54 -16.70 17.83 4.32
CA LYS A 54 -17.25 16.51 3.99
C LYS A 54 -16.18 15.57 3.43
N VAL A 55 -15.31 16.09 2.56
CA VAL A 55 -14.21 15.31 1.96
C VAL A 55 -13.17 14.96 3.01
N GLU A 56 -12.78 15.90 3.86
CA GLU A 56 -11.82 15.65 4.96
C GLU A 56 -12.32 14.55 5.88
N LYS A 57 -13.57 14.63 6.36
CA LYS A 57 -14.18 13.59 7.19
C LYS A 57 -14.25 12.22 6.50
N THR A 58 -14.49 12.22 5.19
CA THR A 58 -14.51 10.98 4.39
C THR A 58 -13.12 10.37 4.32
N LEU A 59 -12.08 11.16 4.07
CA LEU A 59 -10.69 10.70 4.01
C LEU A 59 -10.16 10.25 5.37
N GLU A 60 -10.59 10.90 6.46
CA GLU A 60 -10.30 10.43 7.83
C GLU A 60 -10.89 9.05 8.10
N THR A 61 -12.16 8.86 7.75
CA THR A 61 -12.84 7.55 7.91
C THR A 61 -12.14 6.48 7.08
N GLN A 62 -11.78 6.79 5.83
CA GLN A 62 -11.05 5.86 4.96
C GLN A 62 -9.65 5.53 5.49
N GLU A 63 -8.92 6.50 6.06
CA GLU A 63 -7.62 6.26 6.67
C GLU A 63 -7.75 5.33 7.90
N GLU A 64 -8.81 5.47 8.69
CA GLU A 64 -9.07 4.56 9.82
C GLU A 64 -9.37 3.12 9.39
N GLU A 65 -10.17 2.95 8.33
CA GLU A 65 -10.42 1.64 7.73
C GLU A 65 -9.13 1.04 7.14
N GLU A 66 -8.35 1.85 6.44
CA GLU A 66 -7.05 1.46 5.90
C GLU A 66 -6.11 0.97 7.01
N LEU A 67 -6.03 1.67 8.15
CA LEU A 67 -5.18 1.25 9.26
C LEU A 67 -5.58 -0.12 9.84
N LYS A 68 -6.88 -0.47 9.81
CA LYS A 68 -7.37 -1.80 10.23
C LYS A 68 -6.94 -2.86 9.22
N HIS A 69 -7.17 -2.63 7.93
CA HIS A 69 -6.76 -3.58 6.90
C HIS A 69 -5.24 -3.73 6.82
N LEU A 70 -4.48 -2.67 7.13
CA LEU A 70 -3.04 -2.75 7.15
C LEU A 70 -2.53 -3.69 8.26
N ALA A 71 -3.19 -3.74 9.41
CA ALA A 71 -2.87 -4.76 10.43
C ALA A 71 -3.13 -6.18 9.89
N THR A 72 -4.26 -6.39 9.23
CA THR A 72 -4.55 -7.67 8.57
C THR A 72 -3.50 -8.02 7.51
N ALA A 73 -3.01 -7.04 6.74
CA ALA A 73 -1.95 -7.27 5.77
C ALA A 73 -0.65 -7.77 6.41
N PHE A 74 -0.31 -7.25 7.60
CA PHE A 74 0.85 -7.74 8.36
C PHE A 74 0.65 -9.19 8.82
N ASP A 75 -0.53 -9.51 9.37
CA ASP A 75 -0.86 -10.88 9.76
C ASP A 75 -0.77 -11.84 8.57
N TYR A 76 -1.23 -11.41 7.39
CA TYR A 76 -1.12 -12.20 6.16
C TYR A 76 0.32 -12.38 5.69
N MET A 77 1.16 -11.34 5.75
CA MET A 77 2.59 -11.47 5.45
C MET A 77 3.25 -12.48 6.39
N ASP A 78 2.90 -12.46 7.68
CA ASP A 78 3.44 -13.38 8.67
C ASP A 78 2.92 -14.81 8.51
N ASN A 79 1.65 -15.00 8.17
CA ASN A 79 1.06 -16.32 8.02
C ASN A 79 1.48 -17.02 6.72
N TYR A 80 1.46 -16.28 5.60
CA TYR A 80 1.75 -16.83 4.28
C TYR A 80 3.21 -16.69 3.87
N LYS A 81 4.02 -15.93 4.63
CA LYS A 81 5.46 -15.69 4.37
C LYS A 81 5.75 -15.07 3.01
N LYS A 82 4.79 -14.29 2.49
CA LYS A 82 4.91 -13.58 1.21
C LYS A 82 5.19 -12.10 1.45
N PRO A 83 6.23 -11.52 0.85
CA PRO A 83 6.48 -10.09 0.97
C PRO A 83 5.44 -9.27 0.19
N LEU A 84 4.91 -8.25 0.85
CA LEU A 84 4.10 -7.20 0.23
C LEU A 84 4.96 -5.94 0.06
N ILE A 85 5.30 -5.61 -1.18
CA ILE A 85 6.07 -4.42 -1.53
C ILE A 85 5.11 -3.29 -1.87
N ILE A 86 5.31 -2.14 -1.23
CA ILE A 86 4.38 -1.01 -1.34
C ILE A 86 5.02 0.09 -2.18
N CYS A 87 4.32 0.52 -3.22
CA CYS A 87 4.69 1.63 -4.08
C CYS A 87 3.64 2.72 -3.99
N GLN A 88 4.04 3.91 -3.54
CA GLN A 88 3.18 5.10 -3.49
C GLN A 88 4.05 6.36 -3.51
N ALA A 89 3.61 7.39 -4.22
CA ALA A 89 4.35 8.65 -4.31
C ALA A 89 4.58 9.26 -2.92
N HIS A 90 5.82 9.71 -2.67
CA HIS A 90 6.27 10.27 -1.39
C HIS A 90 5.93 11.76 -1.25
N THR A 91 4.66 12.09 -1.40
CA THR A 91 4.15 13.45 -1.16
C THR A 91 4.19 13.81 0.32
N GLU A 92 4.06 15.09 0.65
CA GLU A 92 4.01 15.55 2.04
C GLU A 92 2.80 14.96 2.78
N GLY A 93 1.63 14.86 2.14
CA GLY A 93 0.46 14.19 2.71
C GLY A 93 0.72 12.73 3.07
N VAL A 94 1.39 11.97 2.19
CA VAL A 94 1.72 10.57 2.42
C VAL A 94 2.74 10.42 3.54
N LYS A 95 3.86 11.15 3.52
CA LYS A 95 4.91 11.05 4.55
C LYS A 95 4.41 11.37 5.96
N ASN A 96 3.47 12.31 6.07
CA ASN A 96 2.92 12.73 7.35
C ASN A 96 1.72 11.88 7.80
N SER A 97 1.26 10.94 6.97
CA SER A 97 0.08 10.10 7.25
C SER A 97 0.31 9.09 8.38
N ARG A 98 -0.79 8.65 9.00
CA ARG A 98 -0.75 7.58 10.00
C ARG A 98 -0.35 6.25 9.36
N THR A 99 -0.80 6.00 8.14
CA THR A 99 -0.46 4.79 7.37
C THR A 99 1.05 4.68 7.13
N PHE A 100 1.71 5.76 6.71
CA PHE A 100 3.15 5.76 6.47
C PHE A 100 3.95 5.50 7.76
N LYS A 101 3.57 6.14 8.87
CA LYS A 101 4.19 5.90 10.18
C LYS A 101 4.03 4.45 10.63
N LYS A 102 2.81 3.91 10.53
CA LYS A 102 2.54 2.51 10.91
C LYS A 102 3.37 1.52 10.08
N LEU A 103 3.56 1.76 8.79
CA LEU A 103 4.45 0.97 7.94
C LEU A 103 5.91 1.01 8.45
N GLN A 104 6.43 2.21 8.73
CA GLN A 104 7.78 2.39 9.24
C GLN A 104 8.00 1.71 10.60
N GLU A 105 7.03 1.83 11.52
CA GLU A 105 7.07 1.19 12.85
C GLU A 105 7.12 -0.34 12.76
N ASN A 106 6.54 -0.92 11.70
CA ASN A 106 6.58 -2.36 11.43
C ASN A 106 7.74 -2.77 10.50
N GLY A 107 8.69 -1.86 10.24
CA GLY A 107 9.87 -2.14 9.40
C GLY A 107 9.58 -2.26 7.91
N ILE A 108 8.39 -1.87 7.45
CA ILE A 108 7.98 -1.96 6.05
C ILE A 108 8.30 -0.66 5.33
N LEU A 109 9.07 -0.78 4.25
CA LEU A 109 9.46 0.36 3.42
C LEU A 109 8.45 0.59 2.31
N MET A 110 8.04 1.86 2.17
CA MET A 110 7.27 2.33 1.03
C MET A 110 8.21 2.92 -0.02
N TYR A 111 8.13 2.44 -1.25
CA TYR A 111 8.94 2.93 -2.36
C TYR A 111 8.21 4.03 -3.13
N PRO A 112 8.89 5.13 -3.52
CA PRO A 112 8.23 6.26 -4.16
C PRO A 112 7.89 6.02 -5.64
N THR A 113 8.51 5.02 -6.28
CA THR A 113 8.28 4.73 -7.70
C THR A 113 8.18 3.22 -7.97
N PRO A 114 7.43 2.81 -9.01
CA PRO A 114 7.31 1.40 -9.39
C PRO A 114 8.65 0.74 -9.71
N GLU A 115 9.59 1.46 -10.34
CA GLU A 115 10.91 0.94 -10.69
C GLU A 115 11.72 0.60 -9.44
N ARG A 116 11.62 1.44 -8.38
CA ARG A 116 12.29 1.17 -7.11
C ARG A 116 11.67 -0.03 -6.40
N ALA A 117 10.34 -0.16 -6.42
CA ALA A 117 9.64 -1.31 -5.87
C ALA A 117 10.00 -2.61 -6.60
N ALA A 118 10.00 -2.58 -7.94
CA ALA A 118 10.39 -3.72 -8.78
C ALA A 118 11.85 -4.11 -8.56
N LYS A 119 12.75 -3.13 -8.42
CA LYS A 119 14.17 -3.39 -8.10
C LYS A 119 14.35 -4.05 -6.74
N ALA A 120 13.57 -3.65 -5.73
CA ALA A 120 13.59 -4.30 -4.43
C ALA A 120 13.15 -5.78 -4.53
N LEU A 121 12.07 -6.05 -5.29
CA LEU A 121 11.63 -7.43 -5.54
C LEU A 121 12.70 -8.25 -6.26
N ALA A 122 13.33 -7.69 -7.29
CA ALA A 122 14.39 -8.36 -8.05
C ALA A 122 15.54 -8.77 -7.13
N HIS A 123 15.97 -7.90 -6.23
CA HIS A 123 17.03 -8.24 -5.26
C HIS A 123 16.60 -9.32 -4.25
N LEU A 124 15.32 -9.39 -3.85
CA LEU A 124 14.83 -10.49 -3.02
C LEU A 124 14.89 -11.84 -3.76
N ALA A 125 14.50 -11.85 -5.03
CA ALA A 125 14.60 -13.05 -5.88
C ALA A 125 16.06 -13.49 -6.09
N GLU A 126 16.93 -12.56 -6.46
CA GLU A 126 18.38 -12.80 -6.61
C GLU A 126 19.00 -13.36 -5.32
N TYR A 127 18.61 -12.81 -4.16
CA TYR A 127 19.11 -13.28 -2.88
C TYR A 127 18.60 -14.68 -2.54
N SER A 128 17.34 -14.99 -2.84
CA SER A 128 16.79 -16.34 -2.68
C SER A 128 17.53 -17.36 -3.54
N GLU A 129 17.85 -17.01 -4.79
CA GLU A 129 18.65 -17.86 -5.67
C GLU A 129 20.06 -18.06 -5.12
N TYR A 130 20.69 -17.01 -4.59
CA TYR A 130 22.02 -17.09 -3.99
C TYR A 130 22.05 -18.04 -2.79
N LEU A 131 21.06 -17.97 -1.89
CA LEU A 131 20.95 -18.86 -0.72
C LEU A 131 20.65 -20.33 -1.07
N SER A 132 20.08 -20.57 -2.26
CA SER A 132 19.74 -21.91 -2.74
C SER A 132 20.88 -22.59 -3.50
N ARG A 133 22.02 -21.92 -3.66
CA ARG A 133 23.27 -22.46 -4.23
C ARG A 133 24.17 -23.00 -3.13
#